data_AF-A0A6A8LQ77-F1
#
_entry.id   AF-A0A6A8LQ77-F1
#
_cell.length_a   1.000
_cell.length_b   1.000
_cell.length_c   1.000
_cell.angle_alpha   90.00
_cell.angle_beta   90.00
_cell.angle_gamma   90.00
#
_symmetry.space_group_name_H-M   'P 1'
#
loop_
_entity.id
_entity.type
_entity.pdbx_description
1 polymer ?
#
loop_
_entity_poly.entity_id
_entity_poly.type
_entity_poly.pdbx_seq_one_letter_code
_entity_poly.pdbx_strand_id
1 'polypeptide(L)'
;MSKKIMCILYITFFSLGVVSVNNVKADTNSASNNTTADNIVVDNSSSQVIDNNHEDNNFSIQETNKVADSNYNYSADSIEKRNENVAGTQNNLTNNRTNLVAESNVNTKNGWVPSYDSWYYYDNYGNSYRNGWHVVDNSWYYFEYDGRLASNKVITDNQGRTYKIDKNGHYVKNQWVPQYSTWSYAGKNGEFLTQGWHVVDRSWYYFEYDKTIARDKIITDDQGRTYKMNKSGIYVKNQWVPQYNTWSYAGKNGEFLTQG
;
A
#
# COMPACT_ATOMS: atom_id res chain seq x y z
N MET A 1 -8.18 -32.12 40.24
CA MET A 1 -8.52 -32.68 38.92
C MET A 1 -8.57 -31.53 37.92
N SER A 2 -7.49 -31.31 37.15
CA SER A 2 -7.46 -30.24 36.14
C SER A 2 -7.77 -30.85 34.76
N LYS A 3 -8.84 -30.37 34.12
CA LYS A 3 -9.29 -30.79 32.80
C LYS A 3 -8.37 -30.19 31.75
N LYS A 4 -7.63 -31.03 31.01
CA LYS A 4 -6.94 -30.64 29.77
C LYS A 4 -7.99 -30.47 28.67
N ILE A 5 -8.12 -29.25 28.15
CA ILE A 5 -8.90 -28.96 26.95
C ILE A 5 -8.02 -29.35 25.75
N MET A 6 -8.46 -30.36 25.00
CA MET A 6 -7.79 -30.87 23.81
C MET A 6 -8.42 -30.22 22.58
N CYS A 7 -7.71 -29.27 21.94
CA CYS A 7 -8.13 -28.71 20.66
C CYS A 7 -7.78 -29.70 19.54
N ILE A 8 -8.81 -30.24 18.88
CA ILE A 8 -8.68 -31.10 17.70
C ILE A 8 -8.64 -30.17 16.48
N LEU A 9 -7.50 -30.13 15.79
CA LEU A 9 -7.33 -29.41 14.53
C LEU A 9 -7.68 -30.34 13.36
N TYR A 10 -8.76 -30.05 12.63
CA TYR A 10 -9.10 -30.74 11.39
C TYR A 10 -8.27 -30.15 10.25
N ILE A 11 -7.33 -30.91 9.70
CA ILE A 11 -6.62 -30.55 8.46
C ILE A 11 -7.19 -31.40 7.33
N THR A 12 -7.89 -30.77 6.40
CA THR A 12 -8.34 -31.41 5.15
C THR A 12 -7.19 -31.38 4.13
N PHE A 13 -6.77 -32.55 3.67
CA PHE A 13 -5.77 -32.69 2.61
C PHE A 13 -6.42 -32.44 1.24
N PHE A 14 -6.02 -31.36 0.57
CA PHE A 14 -6.24 -31.19 -0.87
C PHE A 14 -5.08 -31.86 -1.62
N SER A 15 -5.36 -32.95 -2.32
CA SER A 15 -4.42 -33.61 -3.22
C SER A 15 -4.33 -32.82 -4.53
N LEU A 16 -3.14 -32.31 -4.86
CA LEU A 16 -2.83 -31.75 -6.18
C LEU A 16 -2.07 -32.80 -6.98
N GLY A 17 -2.71 -33.32 -8.02
CA GLY A 17 -2.09 -34.19 -9.02
C GLY A 17 -1.06 -33.41 -9.84
N VAL A 18 0.10 -34.04 -10.07
CA VAL A 18 1.15 -33.51 -10.94
C VAL A 18 0.82 -33.85 -12.39
N VAL A 19 0.70 -32.83 -13.25
CA VAL A 19 0.72 -33.00 -14.71
C VAL A 19 2.15 -32.78 -15.18
N SER A 20 2.72 -33.81 -15.81
CA SER A 20 4.02 -33.71 -16.50
C SER A 20 3.83 -33.02 -17.85
N VAL A 21 4.62 -31.98 -18.13
CA VAL A 21 4.72 -31.37 -19.46
C VAL A 21 6.05 -31.76 -20.08
N ASN A 22 5.97 -32.42 -21.23
CA ASN A 22 7.11 -32.77 -22.08
C ASN A 22 7.61 -31.51 -22.82
N ASN A 23 8.89 -31.18 -22.67
CA ASN A 23 9.54 -30.13 -23.46
C ASN A 23 9.97 -30.69 -24.82
N VAL A 24 9.43 -30.11 -25.91
CA VAL A 24 9.94 -30.31 -27.28
C VAL A 24 11.00 -29.25 -27.55
N LYS A 25 12.21 -29.71 -27.92
CA LYS A 25 13.31 -28.89 -28.45
C LYS A 25 12.88 -28.32 -29.82
N ALA A 26 13.00 -27.01 -30.00
CA ALA A 26 12.95 -26.39 -31.32
C ALA A 26 14.38 -26.01 -31.75
N ASP A 27 14.77 -26.54 -32.91
CA ASP A 27 16.06 -26.34 -33.55
C ASP A 27 16.23 -24.91 -34.08
N THR A 28 17.47 -24.45 -34.02
CA THR A 28 17.98 -23.23 -34.65
C THR A 28 18.07 -23.38 -36.16
N ASN A 29 17.54 -22.42 -36.93
CA ASN A 29 18.02 -22.17 -38.28
C ASN A 29 18.18 -20.67 -38.54
N SER A 30 19.41 -20.33 -38.91
CA SER A 30 19.90 -19.06 -39.43
C SER A 30 19.56 -18.93 -40.92
N ALA A 31 19.12 -17.75 -41.35
CA ALA A 31 19.44 -17.22 -42.68
C ALA A 31 19.26 -15.70 -42.70
N SER A 32 20.36 -15.00 -42.98
CA SER A 32 20.42 -13.62 -43.44
C SER A 32 19.92 -13.50 -44.89
N ASN A 33 19.39 -12.34 -45.30
CA ASN A 33 19.84 -11.57 -46.48
C ASN A 33 19.10 -10.22 -46.60
N ASN A 34 19.79 -9.27 -47.23
CA ASN A 34 19.68 -7.81 -47.20
C ASN A 34 19.13 -7.23 -48.53
N THR A 35 18.63 -5.98 -48.48
CA THR A 35 18.46 -4.97 -49.58
C THR A 35 17.37 -5.25 -50.65
N THR A 36 16.55 -4.32 -51.19
CA THR A 36 16.67 -2.86 -51.45
C THR A 36 15.26 -2.23 -51.63
N ALA A 37 15.19 -0.91 -51.48
CA ALA A 37 14.01 -0.02 -51.57
C ALA A 37 13.29 0.03 -52.93
N ASP A 38 11.99 0.39 -52.90
CA ASP A 38 11.45 1.56 -53.62
C ASP A 38 10.02 1.93 -53.17
N ASN A 39 9.71 3.23 -53.33
CA ASN A 39 8.59 4.03 -52.81
C ASN A 39 7.16 3.58 -53.20
N ILE A 40 6.16 3.92 -52.37
CA ILE A 40 4.95 4.70 -52.73
C ILE A 40 4.32 5.30 -51.46
N VAL A 41 4.09 6.60 -51.54
CA VAL A 41 3.47 7.52 -50.57
C VAL A 41 1.94 7.36 -50.58
N VAL A 42 1.29 7.37 -49.40
CA VAL A 42 -0.03 8.01 -49.23
C VAL A 42 -0.11 8.64 -47.83
N ASP A 43 -0.23 9.96 -47.85
CA ASP A 43 -0.50 10.90 -46.76
C ASP A 43 -2.01 10.97 -46.49
N ASN A 44 -2.43 11.21 -45.25
CA ASN A 44 -3.76 11.77 -44.99
C ASN A 44 -3.76 12.64 -43.73
N SER A 45 -3.11 13.79 -43.88
CA SER A 45 -3.38 14.99 -43.09
C SER A 45 -4.55 15.75 -43.74
N SER A 46 -5.58 16.09 -42.98
CA SER A 46 -6.61 17.04 -43.41
C SER A 46 -6.97 17.97 -42.25
N SER A 47 -6.15 19.00 -42.09
CA SER A 47 -6.53 20.27 -41.47
C SER A 47 -7.06 21.19 -42.56
N GLN A 48 -8.20 21.85 -42.33
CA GLN A 48 -8.69 22.94 -43.16
C GLN A 48 -8.61 24.25 -42.37
N VAL A 49 -8.08 25.24 -43.07
CA VAL A 49 -7.68 26.58 -42.70
C VAL A 49 -8.88 27.53 -42.85
N ILE A 50 -9.05 28.48 -41.93
CA ILE A 50 -9.57 29.82 -42.26
C ILE A 50 -8.68 30.83 -41.52
N ASP A 51 -7.86 31.55 -42.30
CA ASP A 51 -7.20 32.80 -41.91
C ASP A 51 -8.09 33.99 -42.27
N ASN A 52 -8.01 35.05 -41.45
CA ASN A 52 -7.85 36.47 -41.83
C ASN A 52 -8.46 37.40 -40.76
N ASN A 53 -7.63 37.99 -39.90
CA ASN A 53 -7.24 39.41 -40.01
C ASN A 53 -6.65 40.01 -38.72
N HIS A 54 -5.65 40.84 -38.98
CA HIS A 54 -4.78 41.63 -38.11
C HIS A 54 -5.50 42.86 -37.54
N GLU A 55 -5.18 43.28 -36.31
CA GLU A 55 -4.75 44.65 -35.94
C GLU A 55 -4.72 44.86 -34.40
N ASP A 56 -3.49 44.99 -33.90
CA ASP A 56 -2.98 45.96 -32.93
C ASP A 56 -3.96 46.63 -31.95
N ASN A 57 -3.69 46.48 -30.64
CA ASN A 57 -3.42 47.65 -29.80
C ASN A 57 -2.79 47.25 -28.45
N ASN A 58 -1.58 47.75 -28.27
CA ASN A 58 -0.71 47.69 -27.11
C ASN A 58 -1.15 48.72 -26.05
N PHE A 59 -1.34 48.32 -24.78
CA PHE A 59 -0.99 49.22 -23.66
C PHE A 59 -0.81 48.47 -22.33
N SER A 60 0.39 48.57 -21.76
CA SER A 60 0.74 48.11 -20.41
C SER A 60 0.29 49.11 -19.35
N ILE A 61 -0.05 48.67 -18.12
CA ILE A 61 0.22 49.48 -16.93
C ILE A 61 0.58 48.58 -15.73
N GLN A 62 1.74 48.86 -15.14
CA GLN A 62 2.22 48.42 -13.82
C GLN A 62 1.85 49.46 -12.75
N GLU A 63 1.56 48.95 -11.54
CA GLU A 63 1.54 49.54 -10.19
C GLU A 63 1.10 51.01 -9.95
N THR A 64 0.19 51.23 -8.99
CA THR A 64 0.51 51.68 -7.61
C THR A 64 -0.74 52.19 -6.85
N ASN A 65 -0.86 51.71 -5.60
CA ASN A 65 -1.30 52.35 -4.35
C ASN A 65 -2.42 53.44 -4.28
N LYS A 66 -3.26 53.21 -3.25
CA LYS A 66 -3.71 54.12 -2.16
C LYS A 66 -5.11 54.79 -2.22
N VAL A 67 -5.92 54.42 -1.22
CA VAL A 67 -6.58 55.27 -0.18
C VAL A 67 -8.13 55.32 -0.14
N ALA A 68 -8.59 55.10 1.10
CA ALA A 68 -9.76 55.61 1.84
C ALA A 68 -11.16 55.03 1.61
N ASP A 69 -11.60 54.30 2.65
CA ASP A 69 -12.77 54.56 3.51
C ASP A 69 -13.79 55.61 3.04
N SER A 70 -15.06 55.20 2.94
CA SER A 70 -16.16 55.95 3.56
C SER A 70 -17.44 55.11 3.60
N ASN A 71 -17.89 54.80 4.82
CA ASN A 71 -19.28 54.45 5.14
C ASN A 71 -20.21 55.61 4.74
N TYR A 72 -21.36 55.30 4.12
CA TYR A 72 -22.55 56.14 4.23
C TYR A 72 -23.79 55.25 4.42
N ASN A 73 -24.41 55.43 5.57
CA ASN A 73 -25.77 54.98 5.92
C ASN A 73 -26.70 56.20 5.82
N TYR A 74 -27.97 55.97 5.47
CA TYR A 74 -29.21 56.79 5.65
C TYR A 74 -30.12 56.48 4.44
N SER A 75 -31.45 56.37 4.51
CA SER A 75 -32.48 56.36 5.55
C SER A 75 -33.75 55.86 4.84
N ALA A 76 -34.68 55.24 5.58
CA ALA A 76 -36.04 55.02 5.10
C ALA A 76 -36.77 56.37 4.93
N ASP A 77 -37.50 56.55 3.82
CA ASP A 77 -38.86 57.12 3.75
C ASP A 77 -39.25 57.46 2.30
N SER A 78 -40.26 56.74 1.77
CA SER A 78 -41.40 57.26 0.99
C SER A 78 -42.10 56.13 0.23
N ILE A 79 -43.24 55.68 0.75
CA ILE A 79 -44.22 54.83 0.04
C ILE A 79 -45.18 55.76 -0.70
N GLU A 80 -45.32 55.61 -2.02
CA GLU A 80 -46.54 56.05 -2.70
C GLU A 80 -46.98 55.12 -3.85
N LYS A 81 -48.12 54.46 -3.58
CA LYS A 81 -49.20 53.95 -4.45
C LYS A 81 -48.95 53.82 -5.97
N ARG A 82 -49.11 52.57 -6.45
CA ARG A 82 -50.03 52.26 -7.56
C ARG A 82 -50.32 50.74 -7.64
N ASN A 83 -51.59 50.38 -7.47
CA ASN A 83 -52.15 49.08 -7.89
C ASN A 83 -52.58 49.22 -9.36
N GLU A 84 -52.20 48.25 -10.21
CA GLU A 84 -53.10 47.38 -10.99
C GLU A 84 -52.38 46.69 -12.16
N ASN A 85 -52.20 45.38 -12.00
CA ASN A 85 -52.33 44.29 -12.99
C ASN A 85 -52.05 44.58 -14.48
N VAL A 86 -50.87 44.19 -14.93
CA VAL A 86 -50.72 43.46 -16.21
C VAL A 86 -49.82 42.25 -15.96
N ALA A 87 -50.42 41.06 -15.99
CA ALA A 87 -49.75 39.78 -15.88
C ALA A 87 -48.86 39.54 -17.11
N GLY A 88 -47.58 39.27 -16.89
CA GLY A 88 -46.63 38.96 -17.96
C GLY A 88 -45.18 38.89 -17.48
N THR A 89 -44.79 37.73 -16.95
CA THR A 89 -43.44 37.16 -17.05
C THR A 89 -42.25 38.08 -16.74
N GLN A 90 -41.91 38.29 -15.46
CA GLN A 90 -40.57 38.82 -15.11
C GLN A 90 -40.07 38.54 -13.67
N ASN A 91 -40.46 37.42 -13.03
CA ASN A 91 -40.00 37.08 -11.67
C ASN A 91 -39.33 35.71 -11.57
N ASN A 92 -38.26 35.45 -12.34
CA ASN A 92 -37.41 34.27 -12.13
C ASN A 92 -35.93 34.44 -12.57
N LEU A 93 -35.40 35.67 -12.59
CA LEU A 93 -33.97 35.88 -12.91
C LEU A 93 -33.16 36.57 -11.80
N THR A 94 -33.79 36.98 -10.70
CA THR A 94 -33.11 37.73 -9.63
C THR A 94 -32.82 36.88 -8.38
N ASN A 95 -33.39 35.68 -8.25
CA ASN A 95 -33.08 34.76 -7.14
C ASN A 95 -31.97 33.74 -7.48
N ASN A 96 -31.43 33.75 -8.70
CA ASN A 96 -30.31 32.88 -9.11
C ASN A 96 -28.96 33.61 -9.25
N ARG A 97 -28.90 34.92 -9.01
CA ARG A 97 -27.62 35.67 -9.00
C ARG A 97 -26.92 35.74 -7.65
N THR A 98 -27.55 35.27 -6.58
CA THR A 98 -26.93 35.17 -5.25
C THR A 98 -26.43 33.78 -4.89
N ASN A 99 -26.54 32.79 -5.80
CA ASN A 99 -26.13 31.40 -5.53
C ASN A 99 -25.02 30.86 -6.46
N LEU A 100 -24.29 31.74 -7.16
CA LEU A 100 -23.23 31.35 -8.11
C LEU A 100 -21.85 31.93 -7.78
N VAL A 101 -21.65 32.53 -6.60
CA VAL A 101 -20.35 33.08 -6.17
C VAL A 101 -19.93 32.62 -4.77
N ALA A 102 -20.59 31.59 -4.23
CA ALA A 102 -20.24 31.03 -2.91
C ALA A 102 -19.67 29.59 -2.95
N GLU A 103 -19.32 29.06 -4.12
CA GLU A 103 -18.79 27.69 -4.26
C GLU A 103 -17.38 27.59 -4.87
N SER A 104 -16.63 28.69 -4.95
CA SER A 104 -15.27 28.67 -5.50
C SER A 104 -14.18 28.84 -4.43
N ASN A 105 -14.35 28.18 -3.28
CA ASN A 105 -13.27 27.90 -2.32
C ASN A 105 -13.56 26.60 -1.54
N VAL A 106 -14.05 25.55 -2.21
CA VAL A 106 -13.92 24.21 -1.60
C VAL A 106 -12.44 23.89 -1.61
N ASN A 107 -11.78 24.12 -0.48
CA ASN A 107 -10.42 23.68 -0.22
C ASN A 107 -10.46 22.15 -0.08
N THR A 108 -10.72 21.43 -1.19
CA THR A 108 -10.77 19.97 -1.21
C THR A 108 -9.36 19.49 -0.96
N LYS A 109 -9.12 19.02 0.26
CA LYS A 109 -7.90 18.26 0.57
C LYS A 109 -7.90 17.05 -0.35
N ASN A 110 -6.94 17.00 -1.27
CA ASN A 110 -6.72 15.90 -2.19
C ASN A 110 -5.26 15.45 -2.06
N GLY A 111 -5.03 14.14 -2.04
CA GLY A 111 -3.71 13.56 -1.90
C GLY A 111 -3.15 13.62 -0.48
N TRP A 112 -1.81 13.57 -0.39
CA TRP A 112 -1.07 13.57 0.86
C TRP A 112 -1.16 14.93 1.58
N VAL A 113 -1.63 14.92 2.81
CA VAL A 113 -1.75 16.11 3.67
C VAL A 113 -0.97 15.87 4.96
N PRO A 114 0.12 16.62 5.23
CA PRO A 114 0.82 16.54 6.50
C PRO A 114 0.01 17.22 7.61
N SER A 115 0.05 16.67 8.82
CA SER A 115 -0.58 17.27 10.00
C SER A 115 0.18 16.85 11.25
N TYR A 116 0.77 17.84 11.95
CA TYR A 116 1.65 17.66 13.10
C TYR A 116 2.76 16.62 12.84
N ASP A 117 2.64 15.44 13.46
CA ASP A 117 3.62 14.35 13.44
C ASP A 117 3.21 13.20 12.50
N SER A 118 2.18 13.40 11.66
CA SER A 118 1.61 12.35 10.83
C SER A 118 1.19 12.86 9.45
N TRP A 119 0.83 11.90 8.59
CA TRP A 119 0.35 12.13 7.23
C TRP A 119 -1.05 11.56 7.09
N TYR A 120 -1.85 12.23 6.28
CA TYR A 120 -3.21 11.82 5.91
C TYR A 120 -3.27 11.74 4.39
N TYR A 121 -4.21 10.95 3.87
CA TYR A 121 -4.47 10.90 2.43
C TYR A 121 -5.95 11.09 2.17
N TYR A 122 -6.27 11.93 1.18
CA TYR A 122 -7.63 12.18 0.75
C TYR A 122 -7.79 11.80 -0.72
N ASP A 123 -8.88 11.12 -1.06
CA ASP A 123 -9.20 10.82 -2.45
C ASP A 123 -9.61 12.08 -3.24
N ASN A 124 -9.86 11.92 -4.54
CA ASN A 124 -10.24 13.02 -5.43
C ASN A 124 -11.63 13.63 -5.09
N TYR A 125 -12.38 13.02 -4.19
CA TYR A 125 -13.67 13.47 -3.70
C TYR A 125 -13.57 14.10 -2.30
N GLY A 126 -12.36 14.24 -1.74
CA GLY A 126 -12.12 14.79 -0.41
C GLY A 126 -12.40 13.81 0.74
N ASN A 127 -12.56 12.51 0.48
CA ASN A 127 -12.72 11.52 1.53
C ASN A 127 -11.36 11.10 2.09
N SER A 128 -11.21 11.15 3.41
CA SER A 128 -10.01 10.69 4.11
C SER A 128 -9.90 9.16 4.13
N TYR A 129 -8.73 8.64 3.75
CA TYR A 129 -8.35 7.25 3.95
C TYR A 129 -8.16 6.96 5.44
N ARG A 130 -8.83 5.91 5.91
CA ARG A 130 -8.82 5.47 7.31
C ARG A 130 -9.13 3.99 7.39
N ASN A 131 -8.91 3.41 8.56
CA ASN A 131 -9.33 2.03 8.90
C ASN A 131 -8.81 0.95 7.94
N GLY A 132 -7.52 0.96 7.65
CA GLY A 132 -6.89 -0.18 6.98
C GLY A 132 -6.00 0.18 5.81
N TRP A 133 -5.83 -0.81 4.95
CA TRP A 133 -4.93 -0.79 3.82
C TRP A 133 -5.53 -0.04 2.64
N HIS A 134 -4.76 0.88 2.06
CA HIS A 134 -5.09 1.59 0.82
C HIS A 134 -3.87 1.62 -0.09
N VAL A 135 -4.11 1.59 -1.41
CA VAL A 135 -3.05 1.73 -2.42
C VAL A 135 -2.95 3.19 -2.84
N VAL A 136 -1.76 3.75 -2.74
CA VAL A 136 -1.41 5.08 -3.25
C VAL A 136 -0.14 4.92 -4.07
N ASP A 137 -0.12 5.40 -5.32
CA ASP A 137 1.04 5.33 -6.22
C ASP A 137 1.70 3.94 -6.26
N ASN A 138 0.88 2.90 -6.49
CA ASN A 138 1.28 1.49 -6.54
C ASN A 138 1.90 0.91 -5.25
N SER A 139 1.81 1.63 -4.13
CA SER A 139 2.33 1.21 -2.82
C SER A 139 1.19 1.08 -1.80
N TRP A 140 1.27 0.06 -0.96
CA TRP A 140 0.30 -0.14 0.12
C TRP A 140 0.68 0.64 1.36
N TYR A 141 -0.28 1.42 1.87
CA TYR A 141 -0.20 2.18 3.11
C TYR A 141 -1.32 1.75 4.05
N TYR A 142 -1.05 1.78 5.35
CA TYR A 142 -2.07 1.51 6.35
C TYR A 142 -2.45 2.81 7.07
N PHE A 143 -3.74 3.13 7.06
CA PHE A 143 -4.30 4.28 7.76
C PHE A 143 -5.03 3.82 9.02
N GLU A 144 -4.73 4.46 10.14
CA GLU A 144 -5.35 4.19 11.43
C GLU A 144 -6.82 4.67 11.46
N TYR A 145 -7.49 4.43 12.57
CA TYR A 145 -8.91 4.74 12.72
C TYR A 145 -9.22 6.23 12.52
N ASP A 146 -8.32 7.10 13.00
CA ASP A 146 -8.41 8.56 12.90
C ASP A 146 -7.87 9.10 11.56
N GLY A 147 -7.45 8.22 10.65
CA GLY A 147 -6.91 8.58 9.33
C GLY A 147 -5.41 8.87 9.32
N ARG A 148 -4.72 8.72 10.46
CA ARG A 148 -3.26 8.88 10.52
C ARG A 148 -2.58 7.74 9.75
N LEU A 149 -1.58 8.08 8.95
CA LEU A 149 -0.70 7.10 8.33
C LEU A 149 0.08 6.38 9.44
N ALA A 150 -0.04 5.06 9.46
CA ALA A 150 0.81 4.25 10.32
C ALA A 150 2.27 4.34 9.84
N SER A 151 3.18 4.65 10.76
CA SER A 151 4.62 4.70 10.48
C SER A 151 5.42 3.96 11.56
N ASN A 152 6.49 3.29 11.14
CA ASN A 152 7.44 2.58 11.99
C ASN A 152 6.82 1.60 13.01
N LYS A 153 5.71 0.94 12.67
CA LYS A 153 5.00 0.03 13.59
C LYS A 153 4.70 -1.33 12.96
N VAL A 154 4.38 -2.31 13.81
CA VAL A 154 3.88 -3.62 13.39
C VAL A 154 2.35 -3.59 13.48
N ILE A 155 1.68 -4.06 12.45
CA ILE A 155 0.21 -4.05 12.33
C ILE A 155 -0.25 -5.46 12.09
N THR A 156 -1.35 -5.85 12.72
CA THR A 156 -2.03 -7.11 12.44
C THR A 156 -3.43 -6.80 11.95
N ASP A 157 -3.81 -7.35 10.80
CA ASP A 157 -5.14 -7.16 10.25
C ASP A 157 -6.17 -8.12 10.86
N ASN A 158 -7.43 -7.99 10.44
CA ASN A 158 -8.54 -8.82 10.91
C ASN A 158 -8.43 -10.31 10.54
N GLN A 159 -7.54 -10.67 9.61
CA GLN A 159 -7.26 -12.06 9.22
C GLN A 159 -6.09 -12.65 10.02
N GLY A 160 -5.50 -11.88 10.95
CA GLY A 160 -4.36 -12.32 11.76
C GLY A 160 -3.00 -12.20 11.06
N ARG A 161 -2.98 -11.60 9.86
CA ARG A 161 -1.75 -11.39 9.08
C ARG A 161 -1.02 -10.18 9.63
N THR A 162 0.28 -10.33 9.85
CA THR A 162 1.10 -9.31 10.52
C THR A 162 2.10 -8.70 9.54
N TYR A 163 2.24 -7.38 9.57
CA TYR A 163 3.08 -6.61 8.66
C TYR A 163 3.93 -5.61 9.44
N LYS A 164 5.13 -5.33 8.95
CA LYS A 164 5.94 -4.20 9.43
C LYS A 164 5.79 -3.03 8.46
N ILE A 165 5.47 -1.86 9.02
CA ILE A 165 5.50 -0.59 8.33
C ILE A 165 6.82 0.12 8.65
N ASP A 166 7.51 0.60 7.63
CA ASP A 166 8.72 1.39 7.76
C ASP A 166 8.42 2.82 8.24
N LYS A 167 9.47 3.62 8.47
CA LYS A 167 9.34 5.01 8.94
C LYS A 167 8.61 5.94 7.96
N ASN A 168 8.53 5.56 6.68
CA ASN A 168 7.89 6.34 5.62
C ASN A 168 6.46 5.86 5.32
N GLY A 169 5.96 4.87 6.04
CA GLY A 169 4.60 4.33 5.85
C GLY A 169 4.50 3.18 4.85
N HIS A 170 5.61 2.73 4.25
CA HIS A 170 5.59 1.58 3.36
C HIS A 170 5.59 0.28 4.15
N TYR A 171 4.75 -0.67 3.75
CA TYR A 171 4.91 -2.03 4.23
C TYR A 171 6.15 -2.68 3.62
N VAL A 172 6.85 -3.47 4.42
CA VAL A 172 8.14 -4.04 4.03
C VAL A 172 8.02 -5.47 3.53
N LYS A 173 8.97 -5.92 2.70
CA LYS A 173 8.99 -7.26 2.09
C LYS A 173 10.40 -7.85 2.08
N ASN A 174 10.47 -9.19 2.09
CA ASN A 174 11.70 -9.97 1.95
C ASN A 174 12.83 -9.51 2.89
N GLN A 175 12.51 -9.24 4.16
CA GLN A 175 13.49 -8.72 5.10
C GLN A 175 13.28 -9.19 6.52
N TRP A 176 14.39 -9.31 7.24
CA TRP A 176 14.42 -9.55 8.68
C TRP A 176 13.91 -8.32 9.42
N VAL A 177 13.00 -8.53 10.37
CA VAL A 177 12.44 -7.48 11.21
C VAL A 177 12.81 -7.75 12.67
N PRO A 178 13.55 -6.85 13.33
CA PRO A 178 13.91 -7.04 14.73
C PRO A 178 12.67 -6.96 15.62
N GLN A 179 12.59 -7.89 16.57
CA GLN A 179 11.60 -7.92 17.64
C GLN A 179 12.32 -7.78 18.99
N TYR A 180 11.57 -7.59 20.07
CA TYR A 180 12.13 -7.30 21.40
C TYR A 180 13.26 -8.26 21.83
N SER A 181 13.11 -9.56 21.58
CA SER A 181 14.06 -10.61 22.01
C SER A 181 14.70 -11.42 20.88
N THR A 182 14.18 -11.32 19.65
CA THR A 182 14.60 -12.15 18.51
C THR A 182 14.16 -11.46 17.20
N TRP A 183 13.93 -12.21 16.13
CA TRP A 183 13.61 -11.69 14.81
C TRP A 183 12.36 -12.32 14.23
N SER A 184 11.62 -11.56 13.44
CA SER A 184 10.63 -12.04 12.49
C SER A 184 11.15 -11.87 11.06
N TYR A 185 10.46 -12.42 10.07
CA TYR A 185 10.79 -12.22 8.67
C TYR A 185 9.54 -11.85 7.88
N ALA A 186 9.56 -10.70 7.21
CA ALA A 186 8.52 -10.29 6.27
C ALA A 186 8.75 -11.01 4.94
N GLY A 187 7.78 -11.84 4.53
CA GLY A 187 7.86 -12.64 3.31
C GLY A 187 7.66 -11.82 2.02
N LYS A 188 7.47 -12.52 0.91
CA LYS A 188 7.31 -11.91 -0.43
C LYS A 188 6.12 -10.95 -0.51
N ASN A 189 5.05 -11.24 0.23
CA ASN A 189 3.85 -10.42 0.28
C ASN A 189 3.86 -9.46 1.49
N GLY A 190 4.98 -9.38 2.22
CA GLY A 190 5.19 -8.52 3.38
C GLY A 190 4.56 -9.01 4.69
N GLU A 191 3.72 -10.03 4.60
CA GLU A 191 3.24 -10.76 5.76
C GLU A 191 4.41 -11.46 6.46
N PHE A 192 4.44 -11.41 7.79
CA PHE A 192 5.38 -12.14 8.61
C PHE A 192 5.15 -13.64 8.46
N LEU A 193 6.24 -14.40 8.31
CA LEU A 193 6.17 -15.85 8.29
C LEU A 193 5.53 -16.39 9.57
N THR A 194 4.63 -17.36 9.38
CA THR A 194 3.88 -18.01 10.45
C THR A 194 4.68 -19.16 11.06
N GLN A 195 4.12 -19.78 12.11
CA GLN A 195 4.74 -20.91 12.77
C GLN A 195 5.14 -22.02 11.80
N GLY A 196 6.34 -22.59 12.01
CA GLY A 196 6.85 -23.73 11.27
C GLY A 196 8.21 -23.50 10.64
N TRP A 197 8.64 -24.48 9.86
CA TRP A 197 9.92 -24.46 9.17
C TRP A 197 9.86 -23.59 7.91
N HIS A 198 10.79 -22.66 7.77
CA HIS A 198 10.94 -21.83 6.57
C HIS A 198 12.40 -21.73 6.15
N VAL A 199 12.62 -21.68 4.83
CA VAL A 199 13.93 -21.36 4.25
C VAL A 199 14.00 -19.85 3.99
N VAL A 200 15.00 -19.21 4.58
CA VAL A 200 15.36 -17.81 4.32
C VAL A 200 16.84 -17.78 4.00
N ASP A 201 17.23 -17.15 2.88
CA ASP A 201 18.62 -17.06 2.43
C ASP A 201 19.39 -18.39 2.49
N ARG A 202 18.76 -19.46 1.96
CA ARG A 202 19.28 -20.84 1.89
C ARG A 202 19.47 -21.53 3.25
N SER A 203 19.05 -20.91 4.35
CA SER A 203 19.13 -21.45 5.70
C SER A 203 17.75 -21.78 6.23
N TRP A 204 17.63 -22.88 6.96
CA TRP A 204 16.38 -23.25 7.63
C TRP A 204 16.26 -22.55 8.99
N TYR A 205 15.08 -21.99 9.22
CA TYR A 205 14.65 -21.37 10.47
C TYR A 205 13.34 -22.01 10.91
N TYR A 206 13.12 -22.06 12.22
CA TYR A 206 11.83 -22.43 12.79
C TYR A 206 11.17 -21.17 13.35
N PHE A 207 10.00 -20.83 12.84
CA PHE A 207 9.16 -19.74 13.32
C PHE A 207 8.20 -20.27 14.37
N GLU A 208 8.03 -19.52 15.45
CA GLU A 208 7.13 -19.84 16.55
C GLU A 208 5.75 -19.22 16.34
N TYR A 209 4.82 -19.52 17.26
CA TYR A 209 3.44 -19.03 17.18
C TYR A 209 3.34 -17.50 17.14
N ASP A 210 4.24 -16.81 17.84
CA ASP A 210 4.31 -15.33 17.87
C ASP A 210 4.97 -14.72 16.62
N LYS A 211 5.22 -15.53 15.58
CA LYS A 211 5.85 -15.16 14.31
C LYS A 211 7.31 -14.73 14.45
N THR A 212 7.97 -15.12 15.53
CA THR A 212 9.41 -14.91 15.73
C THR A 212 10.20 -16.20 15.53
N ILE A 213 11.50 -16.10 15.27
CA ILE A 213 12.35 -17.27 15.10
C ILE A 213 12.77 -17.84 16.45
N ALA A 214 12.75 -19.17 16.52
CA ALA A 214 13.43 -19.93 17.54
C ALA A 214 14.95 -19.70 17.42
N ARG A 215 15.55 -19.11 18.46
CA ARG A 215 16.96 -18.72 18.48
C ARG A 215 17.65 -19.31 19.70
N ASP A 216 18.85 -19.86 19.49
CA ASP A 216 19.70 -20.49 20.50
C ASP A 216 19.00 -21.51 21.41
N LYS A 217 18.09 -22.32 20.85
CA LYS A 217 17.30 -23.26 21.63
C LYS A 217 17.05 -24.57 20.91
N ILE A 218 16.60 -25.56 21.67
CA ILE A 218 16.11 -26.82 21.13
C ILE A 218 14.60 -26.66 20.94
N ILE A 219 14.10 -27.06 19.78
CA ILE A 219 12.66 -27.12 19.48
C ILE A 219 12.26 -28.58 19.31
N THR A 220 11.00 -28.88 19.56
CA THR A 220 10.39 -30.20 19.37
C THR A 220 9.23 -30.04 18.41
N ASP A 221 9.16 -30.88 17.39
CA ASP A 221 8.01 -30.91 16.48
C ASP A 221 6.87 -31.80 17.00
N ASP A 222 5.75 -31.82 16.28
CA ASP A 222 4.55 -32.58 16.68
C ASP A 222 4.76 -34.10 16.68
N GLN A 223 5.83 -34.60 16.06
CA GLN A 223 6.22 -36.00 16.05
C GLN A 223 7.18 -36.35 17.20
N GLY A 224 7.49 -35.38 18.07
CA GLY A 224 8.40 -35.55 19.19
C GLY A 224 9.88 -35.47 18.82
N ARG A 225 10.20 -35.12 17.58
CA ARG A 225 11.60 -35.02 17.12
C ARG A 225 12.19 -33.68 17.57
N THR A 226 13.45 -33.70 17.98
CA THR A 226 14.11 -32.51 18.55
C THR A 226 15.22 -31.98 17.66
N TYR A 227 15.34 -30.66 17.58
CA TYR A 227 16.27 -29.97 16.69
C TYR A 227 16.91 -28.78 17.40
N LYS A 228 18.20 -28.51 17.13
CA LYS A 228 18.90 -27.33 17.65
C LYS A 228 18.86 -26.19 16.63
N MET A 229 18.44 -25.01 17.12
CA MET A 229 18.67 -23.73 16.46
C MET A 229 19.89 -23.05 17.09
N ASN A 230 20.84 -22.60 16.29
CA ASN A 230 22.03 -21.91 16.79
C ASN A 230 21.74 -20.46 17.24
N LYS A 231 22.77 -19.73 17.67
CA LYS A 231 22.67 -18.33 18.11
C LYS A 231 22.21 -17.34 17.04
N SER A 232 22.18 -17.73 15.78
CA SER A 232 21.61 -16.93 14.68
C SER A 232 20.23 -17.43 14.26
N GLY A 233 19.67 -18.42 14.97
CA GLY A 233 18.41 -19.06 14.62
C GLY A 233 18.51 -20.03 13.44
N ILE A 234 19.71 -20.38 13.00
CA ILE A 234 19.93 -21.32 11.90
C ILE A 234 19.91 -22.75 12.44
N TYR A 235 19.18 -23.60 11.73
CA TYR A 235 19.08 -25.02 11.98
C TYR A 235 20.43 -25.74 11.87
N VAL A 236 20.72 -26.58 12.86
CA VAL A 236 21.97 -27.33 13.01
C VAL A 236 21.82 -28.76 12.45
N LYS A 237 22.81 -29.21 11.65
CA LYS A 237 22.91 -30.60 11.17
C LYS A 237 24.37 -31.06 11.05
N ASN A 238 24.59 -32.37 11.02
CA ASN A 238 25.89 -33.03 10.85
C ASN A 238 26.96 -32.58 11.86
N GLN A 239 26.59 -32.39 13.13
CA GLN A 239 27.54 -31.98 14.16
C GLN A 239 27.07 -32.36 15.57
N TRP A 240 28.03 -32.47 16.47
CA TRP A 240 27.79 -32.63 17.91
C TRP A 240 27.33 -31.30 18.51
N VAL A 241 26.29 -31.36 19.33
CA VAL A 241 25.72 -30.22 20.07
C VAL A 241 25.88 -30.48 21.57
N PRO A 242 26.54 -29.59 22.32
CA PRO A 242 26.70 -29.74 23.75
C PRO A 242 25.37 -29.50 24.45
N GLN A 243 25.11 -30.29 25.48
CA GLN A 243 23.97 -30.15 26.39
C GLN A 243 24.47 -30.16 27.85
N TYR A 244 23.56 -29.97 28.79
CA TYR A 244 23.91 -30.02 30.21
C TYR A 244 24.41 -31.43 30.56
N ASN A 245 25.72 -31.55 30.83
CA ASN A 245 26.43 -32.78 31.18
C ASN A 245 26.41 -33.91 30.12
N THR A 246 26.04 -33.60 28.88
CA THR A 246 26.03 -34.60 27.79
C THR A 246 26.20 -33.94 26.42
N TRP A 247 26.22 -34.75 25.37
CA TRP A 247 26.26 -34.31 23.98
C TRP A 247 25.18 -35.05 23.19
N SER A 248 24.58 -34.36 22.22
CA SER A 248 23.70 -34.99 21.22
C SER A 248 24.24 -34.73 19.83
N TYR A 249 24.14 -35.72 18.94
CA TYR A 249 24.55 -35.55 17.55
C TYR A 249 23.33 -35.17 16.70
N ALA A 250 23.40 -34.02 16.02
CA ALA A 250 22.41 -33.62 15.03
C ALA A 250 22.71 -34.35 13.71
N GLY A 251 21.80 -35.22 13.28
CA GLY A 251 21.97 -36.04 12.09
C GLY A 251 21.96 -35.24 10.77
N LYS A 252 21.90 -35.96 9.64
CA LYS A 252 21.82 -35.36 8.29
C LYS A 252 20.60 -34.45 8.12
N ASN A 253 19.51 -34.84 8.76
CA ASN A 253 18.26 -34.09 8.84
C ASN A 253 18.14 -33.32 10.16
N GLY A 254 19.24 -33.09 10.87
CA GLY A 254 19.35 -32.18 12.02
C GLY A 254 18.59 -32.60 13.27
N GLU A 255 17.73 -33.60 13.15
CA GLU A 255 17.15 -34.33 14.28
C GLU A 255 18.26 -34.87 15.18
N PHE A 256 18.09 -34.67 16.48
CA PHE A 256 18.95 -35.32 17.45
C PHE A 256 18.69 -36.82 17.48
N LEU A 257 19.76 -37.57 17.23
CA LEU A 257 19.74 -39.01 17.36
C LEU A 257 19.87 -39.34 18.85
N THR A 258 18.91 -40.07 19.41
CA THR A 258 19.09 -40.69 20.73
C THR A 258 20.20 -41.72 20.63
N GLN A 259 21.17 -41.65 21.55
CA GLN A 259 22.11 -42.77 21.71
C GLN A 259 21.29 -44.00 22.14
N GLY A 260 21.38 -45.07 21.35
CA GLY A 260 20.86 -46.39 21.72
C GLY A 260 21.75 -47.09 22.73
#